data_AF-A0AAN7FTG9-F1
#
_entry.id   AF-A0AAN7FTG9-F1
#
_cell.length_a   1.000
_cell.length_b   1.000
_cell.length_c   1.000
_cell.angle_alpha   90.00
_cell.angle_beta   90.00
_cell.angle_gamma   90.00
#
_symmetry.space_group_name_H-M   'P 1'
#
loop_
_entity.id
_entity.type
_entity.pdbx_description
1 polymer ?
#
loop_
_entity_poly.entity_id
_entity_poly.type
_entity_poly.pdbx_seq_one_letter_code
_entity_poly.pdbx_strand_id
1 'polypeptide(L)'
;MADSQSDSNAFSVRIVSIDHYMAPPTHGLDISCSTFQGGKANEVPVIRIYGSTPAGQKTCLHIHGDLLYLYVPCADISLQPHEEGDAYTHAVSLALEKAYIVTLSNTQHVKEFTFTFQCLHAQLYFSQSQNSIA
;
A
#
# COMPACT_ATOMS: atom_id res chain seq x y z
N MET A 1 -23.34 -34.63 18.60
CA MET A 1 -23.33 -33.29 17.99
C MET A 1 -22.30 -33.35 16.88
N ALA A 2 -22.75 -33.55 15.65
CA ALA A 2 -21.86 -33.64 14.50
C ALA A 2 -21.46 -32.23 14.10
N ASP A 3 -20.18 -31.87 14.27
CA ASP A 3 -19.63 -30.70 13.61
C ASP A 3 -19.62 -31.01 12.12
N SER A 4 -20.61 -30.46 11.42
CA SER A 4 -20.58 -30.33 9.97
C SER A 4 -19.49 -29.33 9.61
N GLN A 5 -18.23 -29.78 9.53
CA GLN A 5 -17.19 -29.07 8.81
C GLN A 5 -17.69 -28.94 7.37
N SER A 6 -18.19 -27.77 7.00
CA SER A 6 -18.28 -27.40 5.61
C SER A 6 -16.85 -27.51 5.07
N ASP A 7 -16.62 -28.43 4.14
CA ASP A 7 -15.42 -28.43 3.30
C ASP A 7 -15.39 -27.09 2.55
N SER A 8 -14.87 -26.05 3.20
CA SER A 8 -14.51 -24.84 2.52
C SER A 8 -13.43 -25.26 1.54
N ASN A 9 -13.75 -25.26 0.26
CA ASN A 9 -12.84 -25.59 -0.85
C ASN A 9 -11.77 -24.49 -1.02
N ALA A 10 -11.27 -23.97 0.10
CA ALA A 10 -10.35 -22.87 0.21
C ALA A 10 -8.93 -23.42 0.28
N PHE A 11 -8.08 -22.87 -0.57
CA PHE A 11 -6.65 -23.09 -0.47
C PHE A 11 -6.13 -22.46 0.84
N SER A 12 -5.41 -23.24 1.66
CA SER A 12 -4.88 -22.77 2.94
C SER A 12 -3.41 -23.15 3.11
N VAL A 13 -2.66 -22.25 3.76
CA VAL A 13 -1.23 -22.39 4.03
C VAL A 13 -0.96 -21.92 5.45
N ARG A 14 -0.28 -22.75 6.26
CA ARG A 14 0.27 -22.33 7.55
C ARG A 14 1.53 -21.52 7.31
N ILE A 15 1.53 -20.27 7.76
CA ILE A 15 2.66 -19.35 7.62
C ILE A 15 3.80 -19.79 8.54
N VAL A 16 5.01 -19.92 7.97
CA VAL A 16 6.27 -20.17 8.67
C VAL A 16 7.16 -18.93 8.63
N SER A 17 7.30 -18.33 7.45
CA SER A 17 8.04 -17.08 7.28
C SER A 17 7.45 -16.24 6.16
N ILE A 18 7.66 -14.93 6.25
CA ILE A 18 7.25 -13.95 5.24
C ILE A 18 8.46 -13.09 4.89
N ASP A 19 8.69 -12.87 3.60
CA ASP A 19 9.63 -11.87 3.11
C ASP A 19 9.05 -11.12 1.89
N HIS A 20 9.83 -10.20 1.34
CA HIS A 20 9.47 -9.49 0.11
C HIS A 20 10.69 -9.33 -0.80
N TYR A 21 10.44 -9.18 -2.09
CA TYR A 21 11.45 -8.77 -3.07
C TYR A 21 10.82 -7.82 -4.10
N MET A 22 11.66 -7.11 -4.84
CA MET A 22 11.24 -6.23 -5.93
C MET A 22 11.34 -7.00 -7.25
N ALA A 23 10.30 -6.92 -8.08
CA ALA A 23 10.26 -7.57 -9.39
C ALA A 23 9.52 -6.71 -10.42
N PRO A 24 9.75 -6.92 -11.73
CA PRO A 24 8.93 -6.29 -12.76
C PRO A 24 7.44 -6.63 -12.58
N PRO A 25 6.51 -5.68 -12.81
CA PRO A 25 5.07 -5.93 -12.66
C PRO A 25 4.57 -7.07 -13.56
N THR A 26 3.78 -7.97 -12.98
CA THR A 26 3.14 -9.07 -13.69
C THR A 26 1.78 -8.64 -14.24
N HIS A 27 1.60 -8.83 -15.56
CA HIS A 27 0.38 -8.40 -16.24
C HIS A 27 -0.87 -9.10 -15.66
N GLY A 28 -1.86 -8.29 -15.26
CA GLY A 28 -3.12 -8.78 -14.68
C GLY A 28 -3.08 -9.09 -13.18
N LEU A 29 -1.90 -9.02 -12.54
CA LEU A 29 -1.74 -9.20 -11.09
C LEU A 29 -1.27 -7.92 -10.38
N ASP A 30 -0.42 -7.13 -11.04
CA ASP A 30 0.18 -5.94 -10.45
C ASP A 30 -0.36 -4.64 -11.08
N ILE A 31 -0.55 -3.62 -10.23
CA ILE A 31 -0.85 -2.26 -10.66
C ILE A 31 0.49 -1.57 -10.94
N SER A 32 0.74 -1.24 -12.20
CA SER A 32 2.03 -0.67 -12.64
C SER A 32 1.96 0.79 -13.09
N CYS A 33 0.80 1.43 -12.96
CA CYS A 33 0.58 2.80 -13.45
C CYS A 33 -0.13 3.63 -12.37
N SER A 34 0.40 4.82 -12.07
CA SER A 34 -0.38 5.82 -11.31
C SER A 34 -1.19 6.69 -12.27
N THR A 35 -2.40 7.02 -11.84
CA THR A 35 -3.26 7.99 -12.53
C THR A 35 -2.72 9.43 -12.43
N PHE A 36 -1.83 9.70 -11.47
CA PHE A 36 -1.32 11.04 -11.18
C PHE A 36 -0.02 11.39 -11.89
N GLN A 37 0.89 10.43 -12.07
CA GLN A 37 2.22 10.72 -12.63
C GLN A 37 2.39 10.20 -14.05
N GLY A 38 1.44 9.41 -14.59
CA GLY A 38 1.52 8.82 -15.94
C GLY A 38 2.73 7.91 -16.15
N GLY A 39 3.54 7.70 -15.11
CA GLY A 39 4.74 6.90 -15.09
C GLY A 39 4.42 5.43 -14.82
N LYS A 40 5.18 4.56 -15.45
CA LYS A 40 5.10 3.12 -15.23
C LYS A 40 6.12 2.70 -14.16
N ALA A 41 5.66 2.02 -13.12
CA ALA A 41 6.55 1.42 -12.14
C ALA A 41 7.40 0.31 -12.80
N ASN A 42 8.73 0.43 -12.69
CA ASN A 42 9.67 -0.55 -13.21
C ASN A 42 9.78 -1.79 -12.30
N GLU A 43 9.59 -1.62 -11.00
CA GLU A 43 9.54 -2.70 -10.01
C GLU A 43 8.35 -2.50 -9.06
N VAL A 44 7.78 -3.62 -8.62
CA VAL A 44 6.72 -3.68 -7.60
C VAL A 44 7.11 -4.68 -6.49
N PRO A 45 6.67 -4.45 -5.24
CA PRO A 45 6.89 -5.40 -4.17
C PRO A 45 6.05 -6.66 -4.38
N VAL A 46 6.68 -7.82 -4.29
CA VAL A 46 6.01 -9.12 -4.22
C VAL A 46 6.28 -9.73 -2.85
N ILE A 47 5.22 -10.02 -2.11
CA ILE A 47 5.32 -10.66 -0.79
C ILE A 47 5.38 -12.17 -0.99
N ARG A 48 6.34 -12.83 -0.35
CA ARG A 48 6.40 -14.30 -0.35
C ARG A 48 6.05 -14.84 1.02
N ILE A 49 5.14 -15.79 1.02
CA ILE A 49 4.76 -16.56 2.21
C ILE A 49 5.27 -17.98 2.05
N TYR A 50 6.14 -18.39 2.96
CA TYR A 50 6.61 -19.76 3.06
C TYR A 50 5.82 -20.50 4.13
N GLY A 51 5.43 -21.72 3.81
CA GLY A 51 4.56 -22.47 4.69
C GLY A 51 4.30 -23.90 4.26
N SER A 52 3.29 -24.50 4.89
CA SER A 52 2.78 -25.81 4.51
C SER A 52 1.26 -25.82 4.35
N THR A 53 0.76 -26.57 3.37
CA THR A 53 -0.67 -26.90 3.27
C THR A 53 -1.10 -27.80 4.44
N PRO A 54 -2.41 -28.02 4.66
CA PRO A 54 -2.90 -29.01 5.64
C PRO A 54 -2.39 -30.43 5.38
N ALA A 55 -2.11 -30.77 4.12
CA ALA A 55 -1.53 -32.07 3.74
C ALA A 55 0.01 -32.12 3.87
N GLY A 56 0.65 -31.07 4.40
CA GLY A 56 2.07 -31.05 4.72
C GLY A 56 3.00 -30.74 3.54
N GLN A 57 2.46 -30.36 2.37
CA GLN A 57 3.31 -29.95 1.25
C GLN A 57 3.94 -28.59 1.53
N LYS A 58 5.24 -28.44 1.24
CA LYS A 58 5.93 -27.14 1.30
C LYS A 58 5.39 -26.22 0.21
N THR A 59 5.12 -24.97 0.56
CA THR A 59 4.53 -23.97 -0.34
C THR A 59 5.27 -22.65 -0.23
N CYS A 60 5.44 -21.99 -1.38
CA CYS A 60 5.86 -20.59 -1.50
C CYS A 60 4.75 -19.87 -2.27
N LEU A 61 4.00 -19.00 -1.59
CA LEU A 61 2.92 -18.22 -2.17
C LEU A 61 3.42 -16.80 -2.48
N HIS A 62 3.15 -16.31 -3.68
CA HIS A 62 3.46 -14.94 -4.08
C HIS A 62 2.19 -14.10 -4.05
N ILE A 63 2.20 -13.02 -3.27
CA ILE A 63 1.11 -12.04 -3.22
C ILE A 63 1.56 -10.82 -4.03
N HIS A 64 0.72 -10.47 -4.99
CA HIS A 64 0.87 -9.37 -5.94
C HIS A 64 -0.15 -8.27 -5.63
N GLY A 65 0.14 -7.05 -6.08
CA GLY A 65 -0.78 -5.91 -5.93
C GLY A 65 -0.95 -5.35 -4.51
N ASP A 66 -0.19 -5.81 -3.53
CA ASP A 66 -0.20 -5.25 -2.17
C ASP A 66 0.82 -4.10 -2.08
N LEU A 67 0.32 -2.87 -1.96
CA LEU A 67 1.12 -1.64 -1.96
C LEU A 67 1.06 -0.98 -0.57
N LEU A 68 2.23 -0.64 -0.03
CA LEU A 68 2.34 0.04 1.26
C LEU A 68 1.69 1.43 1.19
N TYR A 69 0.87 1.74 2.20
CA TYR A 69 0.22 3.04 2.35
C TYR A 69 0.48 3.63 3.73
N LEU A 70 0.32 4.95 3.83
CA LEU A 70 0.37 5.71 5.06
C LEU A 70 -0.77 6.73 5.07
N TYR A 71 -1.27 7.07 6.26
CA TYR A 71 -2.28 8.10 6.44
C TYR A 71 -1.64 9.41 6.89
N VAL A 72 -1.99 10.51 6.22
CA VAL A 72 -1.61 11.87 6.63
C VAL A 72 -2.88 12.64 6.98
N PRO A 73 -2.99 13.22 8.19
CA PRO A 73 -4.10 14.10 8.52
C PRO A 73 -4.12 15.35 7.62
N CYS A 74 -5.28 15.63 7.03
CA CYS A 74 -5.54 16.89 6.34
C CYS A 74 -6.39 17.79 7.24
N ALA A 75 -5.76 18.72 7.96
CA ALA A 75 -6.46 19.63 8.86
C ALA A 75 -7.22 20.76 8.11
N ASP A 76 -6.75 21.12 6.91
CA ASP A 76 -7.15 22.36 6.23
C ASP A 76 -8.06 22.16 5.01
N ILE A 77 -8.57 20.93 4.80
CA ILE A 77 -9.34 20.60 3.59
C ILE A 77 -10.79 20.35 3.96
N SER A 78 -11.66 21.18 3.40
CA SER A 78 -13.07 20.85 3.31
C SER A 78 -13.19 19.68 2.33
N LEU A 79 -13.52 18.48 2.83
CA LEU A 79 -13.81 17.30 2.00
C LEU A 79 -15.14 17.47 1.24
N GLN A 80 -15.31 18.59 0.53
CA GLN A 80 -16.44 18.75 -0.37
C GLN A 80 -16.22 17.84 -1.58
N PRO A 81 -17.21 17.03 -1.98
CA PRO A 81 -17.05 16.05 -3.06
C PRO A 81 -16.84 16.64 -4.46
N HIS A 82 -16.78 17.97 -4.60
CA HIS A 82 -16.86 18.67 -5.87
C HIS A 82 -15.56 19.46 -6.10
N GLU A 83 -14.72 18.96 -7.02
CA GLU A 83 -13.56 19.64 -7.63
C GLU A 83 -12.36 20.00 -6.72
N GLU A 84 -12.58 20.29 -5.44
CA GLU A 84 -11.53 20.77 -4.52
C GLU A 84 -10.60 19.65 -4.01
N GLY A 85 -11.13 18.43 -3.86
CA GLY A 85 -10.37 17.24 -3.45
C GLY A 85 -9.30 16.81 -4.45
N ASP A 86 -9.57 16.96 -5.74
CA ASP A 86 -8.63 16.59 -6.82
C ASP A 86 -7.46 17.57 -6.91
N ALA A 87 -7.74 18.87 -6.74
CA ALA A 87 -6.71 19.91 -6.73
C ALA A 87 -5.72 19.74 -5.58
N TYR A 88 -6.21 19.42 -4.38
CA TYR A 88 -5.35 19.15 -3.24
C TYR A 88 -4.50 17.89 -3.44
N THR A 89 -5.14 16.81 -3.89
CA THR A 89 -4.46 15.53 -4.15
C THR A 89 -3.31 15.72 -5.14
N HIS A 90 -3.54 16.49 -6.20
CA HIS A 90 -2.51 16.86 -7.16
C HIS A 90 -1.40 17.73 -6.53
N ALA A 91 -1.76 18.72 -5.71
CA ALA A 91 -0.77 19.58 -5.04
C ALA A 91 0.15 18.79 -4.11
N VAL A 92 -0.39 17.86 -3.32
CA VAL A 92 0.40 16.98 -2.45
C VAL A 92 1.27 16.04 -3.27
N SER A 93 0.72 15.42 -4.31
CA SER A 93 1.50 14.57 -5.22
C SER A 93 2.72 15.31 -5.78
N LEU A 94 2.51 16.53 -6.28
CA LEU A 94 3.57 17.36 -6.84
C LEU A 94 4.61 17.78 -5.78
N ALA A 95 4.17 18.13 -4.58
CA ALA A 95 5.07 18.48 -3.49
C ALA A 95 5.94 17.28 -3.06
N LEU A 96 5.34 16.10 -2.97
CA LEU A 96 6.01 14.86 -2.61
C LEU A 96 7.03 14.45 -3.69
N GLU A 97 6.67 14.53 -4.96
CA GLU A 97 7.57 14.27 -6.08
C GLU A 97 8.77 15.22 -6.08
N LYS A 98 8.55 16.52 -5.85
CA LYS A 98 9.64 17.51 -5.75
C LYS A 98 10.58 17.20 -4.60
N ALA A 99 10.03 16.93 -3.40
CA ALA A 99 10.83 16.58 -2.23
C ALA A 99 11.63 15.29 -2.47
N TYR A 100 11.03 14.33 -3.18
CA TYR A 100 11.67 13.09 -3.57
C TYR A 100 12.87 13.32 -4.50
N ILE A 101 12.69 14.07 -5.58
CA ILE A 101 13.76 14.41 -6.54
C ILE A 101 14.91 15.14 -5.85
N VAL A 102 14.62 16.08 -4.94
CA VAL A 102 15.64 16.80 -4.15
C VAL A 102 16.42 15.87 -3.23
N THR A 103 15.78 14.84 -2.68
CA THR A 103 16.45 13.84 -1.85
C THR A 103 17.31 12.92 -2.70
N LEU A 104 16.80 12.50 -3.87
CA LEU A 104 17.49 11.61 -4.78
C LEU A 104 18.72 12.22 -5.45
N SER A 105 18.70 13.51 -5.79
CA SER A 105 19.86 14.19 -6.40
C SER A 105 21.11 14.16 -5.51
N ASN A 106 20.93 13.88 -4.21
CA ASN A 106 22.02 13.70 -3.24
C ASN A 106 22.43 12.22 -3.02
N THR A 107 21.78 11.26 -3.67
CA THR A 107 22.01 9.82 -3.48
C THR A 107 22.25 9.09 -4.81
N GLN A 108 23.21 8.17 -4.85
CA GLN A 108 23.59 7.48 -6.10
C GLN A 108 22.59 6.39 -6.57
N HIS A 109 21.54 6.12 -5.80
CA HIS A 109 20.52 5.11 -6.14
C HIS A 109 19.17 5.78 -6.39
N VAL A 110 18.91 6.09 -7.66
CA VAL A 110 17.58 6.53 -8.11
C VAL A 110 16.69 5.29 -8.23
N LYS A 111 15.75 5.13 -7.29
CA LYS A 111 14.63 4.20 -7.46
C LYS A 111 13.46 5.00 -7.99
N GLU A 112 12.74 4.49 -8.98
CA GLU A 112 11.48 5.14 -9.38
C GLU A 112 10.39 4.67 -8.44
N PHE A 113 9.77 5.61 -7.71
CA PHE A 113 8.60 5.33 -6.91
C PHE A 113 7.37 5.89 -7.59
N THR A 114 6.31 5.09 -7.60
CA THR A 114 4.99 5.47 -8.07
C THR A 114 4.05 5.49 -6.88
N PHE A 115 3.35 6.59 -6.66
CA PHE A 115 2.40 6.73 -5.56
C PHE A 115 0.99 6.99 -6.09
N THR A 116 -0.01 6.59 -5.31
CA THR A 116 -1.41 6.97 -5.50
C THR A 116 -1.90 7.66 -4.24
N PHE A 117 -2.85 8.56 -4.40
CA PHE A 117 -3.44 9.29 -3.30
C PHE A 117 -4.95 9.10 -3.33
N GLN A 118 -5.52 8.95 -2.14
CA GLN A 118 -6.96 8.81 -1.95
C GLN A 118 -7.36 9.60 -0.70
N CYS A 119 -8.35 10.49 -0.84
CA CYS A 119 -8.98 11.12 0.32
C CYS A 119 -9.96 10.13 0.96
N LEU A 120 -9.83 9.97 2.28
CA LEU A 120 -10.61 9.03 3.08
C LEU A 120 -11.09 9.75 4.35
N HIS A 121 -12.30 9.40 4.80
CA HIS A 121 -12.76 9.81 6.11
C HIS A 121 -12.27 8.80 7.15
N ALA A 122 -11.55 9.26 8.17
CA ALA A 122 -11.00 8.41 9.21
C ALA A 122 -11.11 9.10 10.58
N GLN A 123 -11.23 8.28 11.63
CA GLN A 123 -11.20 8.74 13.01
C GLN A 123 -9.85 8.37 13.63
N LEU A 124 -9.25 9.31 14.36
CA LEU A 124 -8.02 9.03 15.10
C LEU A 124 -8.28 8.01 16.21
N TYR A 125 -7.47 6.95 16.24
CA TYR A 125 -7.54 5.94 17.29
C TYR A 125 -7.02 6.45 18.64
N PHE A 126 -5.97 7.27 18.62
CA PHE A 126 -5.46 7.94 19.82
C PHE A 126 -6.17 9.29 20.01
N SER A 127 -6.93 9.46 21.09
CA SER A 127 -7.43 10.78 21.47
C SER A 127 -6.25 11.61 21.98
N GLN A 128 -6.03 12.79 21.41
CA GLN A 128 -5.24 13.83 22.06
C GLN A 128 -5.93 14.13 23.40
N SER A 129 -5.38 13.65 24.53
CA SER A 129 -5.82 14.17 25.83
C SER A 129 -5.46 15.65 25.81
N GLN A 130 -6.45 16.52 25.89
CA GLN A 130 -6.21 17.96 25.94
C GLN A 130 -5.32 18.27 27.15
N ASN A 131 -4.04 18.52 26.92
CA ASN A 131 -3.23 19.26 27.88
C ASN A 131 -3.61 20.74 27.75
N SER A 132 -4.77 21.08 28.34
CA SER A 132 -5.04 22.44 28.76
C SER A 132 -4.20 22.69 30.02
N ILE A 133 -3.06 23.37 29.84
CA ILE A 133 -2.37 24.01 30.94
C ILE A 133 -2.68 25.49 30.80
N ALA A 134 -3.35 26.00 31.85
CA ALA A 134 -3.76 27.37 32.06
C ALA A 134 -2.58 28.35 32.15
#